data_AF-A0AAJ0D5I9-F1
#
_entry.id   AF-A0AAJ0D5I9-F1
#
_cell.length_a   1.000
_cell.length_b   1.000
_cell.length_c   1.000
_cell.angle_alpha   90.00
_cell.angle_beta   90.00
_cell.angle_gamma   90.00
#
_symmetry.space_group_name_H-M   'P 1'
#
loop_
_entity.id
_entity.type
_entity.pdbx_description
1 polymer ?
#
loop_
_entity_poly.entity_id
_entity_poly.type
_entity_poly.pdbx_seq_one_letter_code
_entity_poly.pdbx_strand_id
1 'polypeptide(L)'
;MFVTDADPKATKLVPSMCFLIQHPQSNGRPAERIVFDLGIKRDMSQYPAGMQDHLEKRQAIVNLSDTKASLESGGLDLAKNIDYVILSHTHWDHIGMPTDYPKSRFVLESGTLHTVKHGAPHYPPEMFEKDPLPLDRSTEFPPAPDSSAKDLACSKDQQTSHQWKLISTLKHTIDFFGDGSVYIA
;
A
#
# COMPACT_ATOMS: atom_id res chain seq x y z
N MET A 1 5.26 18.67 8.86
CA MET A 1 4.80 20.03 8.49
C MET A 1 4.53 20.78 9.79
N PHE A 2 5.19 21.91 10.01
CA PHE A 2 4.89 22.80 11.13
C PHE A 2 4.24 24.05 10.55
N VAL A 3 3.06 24.41 11.05
CA VAL A 3 2.35 25.63 10.68
C VAL A 3 2.39 26.54 11.91
N THR A 4 3.06 27.68 11.80
CA THR A 4 3.02 28.74 12.83
C THR A 4 1.74 29.56 12.64
N ASP A 5 1.11 29.97 13.74
CA ASP A 5 -0.14 30.74 13.76
C ASP A 5 -1.33 30.06 13.05
N ALA A 6 -1.38 28.73 13.10
CA ALA A 6 -2.55 27.99 12.62
C ALA A 6 -3.79 28.35 13.46
N ASP A 7 -4.90 28.67 12.78
CA ASP A 7 -6.20 28.77 13.45
C ASP A 7 -6.53 27.41 14.11
N PRO A 8 -6.67 27.34 15.44
CA PRO A 8 -6.90 26.08 16.15
C PRO A 8 -8.24 25.42 15.77
N LYS A 9 -9.12 26.12 15.05
CA LYS A 9 -10.39 25.60 14.54
C LYS A 9 -10.35 25.22 13.07
N ALA A 10 -9.28 25.56 12.35
CA ALA A 10 -9.16 25.23 10.94
C ALA A 10 -8.93 23.73 10.76
N THR A 11 -9.90 23.05 10.16
CA THR A 11 -9.82 21.64 9.80
C THR A 11 -9.99 21.48 8.29
N LYS A 12 -9.24 20.54 7.69
CA LYS A 12 -9.43 20.15 6.30
C LYS A 12 -9.60 18.64 6.21
N LEU A 13 -10.69 18.21 5.59
CA LEU A 13 -10.86 16.81 5.21
C LEU A 13 -10.05 16.54 3.95
N VAL A 14 -9.31 15.43 3.96
CA VAL A 14 -8.55 14.93 2.82
C VAL A 14 -8.95 13.47 2.58
N PRO A 15 -9.06 13.03 1.32
CA PRO A 15 -9.43 11.66 1.03
C PRO A 15 -8.24 10.71 1.25
N SER A 16 -8.50 9.56 1.86
CA SER A 16 -7.68 8.35 1.68
C SER A 16 -8.23 7.62 0.45
N MET A 17 -7.40 7.45 -0.57
CA MET A 17 -7.83 6.94 -1.88
C MET A 17 -7.24 5.56 -2.15
N CYS A 18 -8.06 4.69 -2.73
CA CYS A 18 -7.67 3.38 -3.22
C CYS A 18 -8.16 3.22 -4.65
N PHE A 19 -7.42 2.47 -5.46
CA PHE A 19 -7.73 2.32 -6.88
C PHE A 19 -7.84 0.85 -7.26
N LEU A 20 -8.92 0.49 -7.96
CA LEU A 20 -9.04 -0.78 -8.66
C LEU A 20 -8.57 -0.59 -10.10
N ILE A 21 -7.52 -1.30 -10.50
CA ILE A 21 -7.01 -1.33 -11.87
C ILE A 21 -7.35 -2.71 -12.44
N GLN A 22 -8.03 -2.74 -13.60
CA GLN A 22 -8.37 -3.97 -14.30
C GLN A 22 -7.56 -4.04 -15.60
N HIS A 23 -6.65 -4.99 -15.66
CA HIS A 23 -5.76 -5.21 -16.79
C HIS A 23 -6.32 -6.32 -17.71
N PRO A 24 -6.81 -5.98 -18.91
CA PRO A 24 -7.43 -6.95 -19.81
C PRO A 24 -6.40 -7.92 -20.38
N GLN A 25 -6.76 -9.21 -20.44
CA GLN A 25 -5.89 -10.24 -21.01
C GLN A 25 -6.28 -10.51 -22.47
N SER A 26 -5.30 -10.53 -23.37
CA SER A 26 -5.47 -10.64 -24.81
C SER A 26 -5.93 -12.03 -25.31
N ASN A 27 -5.99 -13.03 -24.44
CA ASN A 27 -6.28 -14.43 -24.78
C ASN A 27 -7.60 -14.96 -24.20
N GLY A 28 -8.53 -14.08 -23.82
CA GLY A 28 -9.82 -14.47 -23.24
C GLY A 28 -9.73 -15.01 -21.81
N ARG A 29 -8.56 -14.94 -21.18
CA ARG A 29 -8.44 -15.14 -19.73
C ARG A 29 -9.17 -14.02 -18.98
N PRO A 30 -9.59 -14.27 -17.72
CA PRO A 30 -10.07 -13.20 -16.85
C PRO A 30 -9.05 -12.07 -16.76
N ALA A 31 -9.54 -10.82 -16.69
CA ALA A 31 -8.68 -9.67 -16.43
C ALA A 31 -7.95 -9.84 -15.10
N GLU A 32 -6.67 -9.50 -15.08
CA GLU A 32 -5.91 -9.39 -13.84
C GLU A 32 -6.30 -8.09 -13.13
N ARG A 33 -6.49 -8.13 -11.81
CA ARG A 33 -6.89 -6.97 -11.03
C ARG A 33 -5.87 -6.61 -9.97
N ILE A 34 -5.55 -5.32 -9.94
CA ILE A 34 -4.71 -4.71 -8.91
C ILE A 34 -5.62 -3.83 -8.05
N VAL A 35 -5.49 -3.98 -6.73
CA VAL A 35 -5.93 -2.95 -5.78
C VAL A 35 -4.69 -2.17 -5.34
N PHE A 36 -4.66 -0.87 -5.63
CA PHE A 36 -3.61 0.03 -5.19
C PHE A 36 -4.06 0.77 -3.93
N ASP A 37 -3.36 0.52 -2.83
CA ASP A 37 -3.71 0.87 -1.45
C ASP A 37 -5.04 0.28 -0.96
N LEU A 38 -5.15 0.13 0.37
CA LEU A 38 -6.33 -0.45 1.05
C LEU A 38 -7.06 0.54 1.96
N GLY A 39 -6.49 1.74 2.12
CA GLY A 39 -7.12 2.86 2.82
C GLY A 39 -7.03 2.75 4.33
N ILE A 40 -7.98 3.37 5.01
CA ILE A 40 -8.11 3.34 6.48
C ILE A 40 -8.84 2.07 6.91
N LYS A 41 -8.45 1.47 8.04
CA LYS A 41 -9.12 0.31 8.62
C LYS A 41 -10.59 0.62 8.92
N ARG A 42 -11.44 -0.38 8.69
CA ARG A 42 -12.86 -0.35 9.10
C ARG A 42 -13.04 -0.12 10.60
N ASP A 43 -12.14 -0.70 11.39
CA ASP A 43 -12.14 -0.69 12.84
C ASP A 43 -10.85 -0.05 13.35
N MET A 44 -10.97 1.19 13.84
CA MET A 44 -9.83 1.96 14.30
C MET A 44 -9.19 1.38 15.57
N SER A 45 -9.91 0.54 16.34
CA SER A 45 -9.36 -0.11 17.54
C SER A 45 -8.32 -1.18 17.22
N GLN A 46 -8.26 -1.62 15.95
CA GLN A 46 -7.27 -2.60 15.49
C GLN A 46 -5.92 -1.95 15.16
N TYR A 47 -5.82 -0.63 15.17
CA TYR A 47 -4.51 0.02 15.12
C TYR A 47 -3.75 -0.18 16.45
N PRO A 48 -2.42 -0.24 16.43
CA PRO A 48 -1.60 -0.24 17.65
C PRO A 48 -1.88 0.98 18.54
N ALA A 49 -1.65 0.86 19.84
CA ALA A 49 -1.86 1.95 20.79
C ALA A 49 -1.14 3.25 20.37
N GLY A 50 0.12 3.16 19.92
CA GLY A 50 0.88 4.32 19.45
C GLY A 50 0.25 5.01 18.25
N MET A 51 -0.49 4.27 17.42
CA MET A 51 -1.25 4.82 16.31
C MET A 51 -2.62 5.36 16.76
N GLN A 52 -3.30 4.73 17.72
CA GLN A 52 -4.55 5.27 18.26
C GLN A 52 -4.35 6.69 18.84
N ASP A 53 -3.31 6.91 19.65
CA ASP A 53 -2.93 8.24 20.16
C ASP A 53 -2.64 9.27 19.05
N HIS A 54 -2.11 8.79 17.92
CA HIS A 54 -1.83 9.60 16.74
C HIS A 54 -3.11 10.02 16.01
N LEU A 55 -4.12 9.14 16.00
CA LEU A 55 -5.41 9.31 15.32
C LEU A 55 -6.38 10.17 16.12
N GLU A 56 -6.33 10.14 17.46
CA GLU A 56 -7.11 11.04 18.31
C GLU A 56 -6.84 12.52 17.99
N LYS A 57 -5.59 12.84 17.65
CA LYS A 57 -5.14 14.19 17.28
C LYS A 57 -5.50 14.59 15.84
N ARG A 58 -6.12 13.69 15.06
CA ARG A 58 -6.45 13.86 13.63
C ARG A 58 -7.94 13.79 13.33
N GLN A 59 -8.77 13.90 14.37
CA GLN A 59 -10.21 13.92 14.21
C GLN A 59 -10.68 15.19 13.46
N ALA A 60 -11.77 15.13 12.69
CA ALA A 60 -12.63 13.96 12.48
C ALA A 60 -12.10 13.02 11.37
N ILE A 61 -12.11 11.71 11.65
CA ILE A 61 -11.95 10.68 10.62
C ILE A 61 -13.35 10.21 10.22
N VAL A 62 -13.73 10.47 8.97
CA VAL A 62 -15.02 10.02 8.43
C VAL A 62 -14.80 8.68 7.76
N ASN A 63 -15.17 7.60 8.45
CA ASN A 63 -15.06 6.25 7.88
C ASN A 63 -16.30 5.96 7.02
N LEU A 64 -16.10 5.85 5.71
CA LEU A 64 -17.12 5.44 4.74
C LEU A 64 -17.02 3.92 4.50
N SER A 65 -17.51 3.45 3.35
CA SER A 65 -17.21 2.09 2.89
C SER A 65 -15.71 1.92 2.71
N ASP A 66 -15.15 0.91 3.37
CA ASP A 66 -13.76 0.54 3.16
C ASP A 66 -13.57 -0.15 1.79
N THR A 67 -12.32 -0.50 1.47
CA THR A 67 -11.99 -1.10 0.18
C THR A 67 -12.71 -2.44 -0.04
N LYS A 68 -12.88 -3.27 0.99
CA LYS A 68 -13.64 -4.52 0.87
C LYS A 68 -15.10 -4.27 0.52
N ALA A 69 -15.79 -3.46 1.33
CA ALA A 69 -17.21 -3.18 1.10
C ALA A 69 -17.43 -2.55 -0.28
N SER A 70 -16.51 -1.67 -0.71
CA SER A 70 -16.56 -1.04 -2.03
C SER A 70 -16.42 -2.07 -3.16
N LEU A 71 -15.46 -3.00 -3.08
CA LEU A 71 -15.27 -4.06 -4.08
C LEU A 71 -16.43 -5.05 -4.13
N GLU A 72 -16.92 -5.49 -2.96
CA GLU A 72 -18.07 -6.39 -2.85
C GLU A 72 -19.35 -5.74 -3.40
N SER A 73 -19.54 -4.43 -3.19
CA SER A 73 -20.66 -3.69 -3.79
C SER A 73 -20.60 -3.64 -5.32
N GLY A 74 -19.38 -3.72 -5.88
CA GLY A 74 -19.11 -3.86 -7.31
C GLY A 74 -19.23 -5.30 -7.82
N GLY A 75 -19.63 -6.25 -6.97
CA GLY A 75 -19.81 -7.66 -7.32
C GLY A 75 -18.52 -8.48 -7.36
N LEU A 76 -17.43 -8.00 -6.75
CA LEU A 76 -16.16 -8.71 -6.71
C LEU A 76 -16.01 -9.53 -5.42
N ASP A 77 -15.60 -10.78 -5.57
CA ASP A 77 -15.17 -11.67 -4.50
C ASP A 77 -13.65 -11.51 -4.31
N LEU A 78 -13.22 -10.90 -3.20
CA LEU A 78 -11.81 -10.61 -2.93
C LEU A 78 -10.93 -11.87 -2.88
N ALA A 79 -11.50 -13.03 -2.56
CA ALA A 79 -10.75 -14.28 -2.54
C ALA A 79 -10.50 -14.85 -3.95
N LYS A 80 -11.18 -14.33 -4.99
CA LYS A 80 -11.12 -14.86 -6.36
C LYS A 80 -10.78 -13.83 -7.42
N ASN A 81 -11.05 -12.55 -7.17
CA ASN A 81 -11.08 -11.55 -8.22
C ASN A 81 -9.96 -10.52 -8.12
N ILE A 82 -9.19 -10.50 -7.02
CA ILE A 82 -8.07 -9.58 -6.83
C ILE A 82 -6.76 -10.37 -6.86
N ASP A 83 -5.97 -10.16 -7.90
CA ASP A 83 -4.70 -10.86 -8.11
C ASP A 83 -3.57 -10.21 -7.33
N TYR A 84 -3.52 -8.88 -7.33
CA TYR A 84 -2.47 -8.11 -6.68
C TYR A 84 -3.04 -7.05 -5.74
N VAL A 85 -2.38 -6.87 -4.61
CA VAL A 85 -2.49 -5.67 -3.79
C VAL A 85 -1.14 -4.97 -3.84
N ILE A 86 -1.11 -3.74 -4.36
CA ILE A 86 0.09 -2.89 -4.32
C ILE A 86 -0.12 -1.87 -3.21
N LEU A 87 0.74 -1.87 -2.20
CA LEU A 87 0.76 -0.82 -1.20
C LEU A 87 1.81 0.21 -1.60
N SER A 88 1.40 1.48 -1.69
CA SER A 88 2.32 2.59 -1.89
C SER A 88 3.31 2.71 -0.72
N HIS A 89 2.82 2.48 0.50
CA HIS A 89 3.56 2.35 1.74
C HIS A 89 2.62 1.84 2.85
N THR A 90 3.13 1.68 4.08
CA THR A 90 2.42 1.02 5.20
C THR A 90 1.92 1.96 6.28
N HIS A 91 1.68 3.23 5.95
CA HIS A 91 0.98 4.12 6.88
C HIS A 91 -0.47 3.69 7.12
N TRP A 92 -1.02 4.15 8.23
CA TRP A 92 -2.33 3.78 8.73
C TRP A 92 -3.45 4.03 7.72
N ASP A 93 -3.35 5.05 6.89
CA ASP A 93 -4.33 5.46 5.88
C ASP A 93 -4.15 4.80 4.51
N HIS A 94 -3.22 3.85 4.40
CA HIS A 94 -2.96 3.08 3.17
C HIS A 94 -3.04 1.57 3.40
N ILE A 95 -2.68 1.08 4.59
CA ILE A 95 -2.53 -0.36 4.85
C ILE A 95 -3.87 -1.12 4.98
N GLY A 96 -4.94 -0.44 5.39
CA GLY A 96 -6.27 -1.02 5.56
C GLY A 96 -6.27 -2.39 6.25
N MET A 97 -6.95 -3.35 5.61
CA MET A 97 -7.13 -4.72 6.10
C MET A 97 -6.58 -5.75 5.10
N PRO A 98 -5.27 -6.08 5.16
CA PRO A 98 -4.66 -7.08 4.27
C PRO A 98 -5.30 -8.48 4.37
N THR A 99 -5.87 -8.81 5.52
CA THR A 99 -6.53 -10.10 5.79
C THR A 99 -7.78 -10.35 4.93
N ASP A 100 -8.40 -9.31 4.39
CA ASP A 100 -9.58 -9.44 3.51
C ASP A 100 -9.26 -9.95 2.11
N TYR A 101 -7.98 -10.00 1.74
CA TYR A 101 -7.50 -10.41 0.43
C TYR A 101 -6.75 -11.73 0.55
N PRO A 102 -7.37 -12.88 0.88
CA PRO A 102 -6.66 -14.09 1.31
C PRO A 102 -5.86 -14.81 0.21
N LYS A 103 -6.05 -14.44 -1.06
CA LYS A 103 -5.36 -15.06 -2.22
C LYS A 103 -4.48 -14.12 -3.02
N SER A 104 -4.61 -12.80 -2.84
CA SER A 104 -3.84 -11.81 -3.58
C SER A 104 -2.35 -11.84 -3.24
N ARG A 105 -1.51 -11.50 -4.21
CA ARG A 105 -0.08 -11.27 -3.98
C ARG A 105 0.13 -9.81 -3.58
N PHE A 106 0.87 -9.58 -2.51
CA PHE A 106 1.21 -8.24 -2.05
C PHE A 106 2.53 -7.81 -2.67
N VAL A 107 2.51 -6.66 -3.34
CA VAL A 107 3.70 -6.05 -3.92
C VAL A 107 3.96 -4.72 -3.22
N LEU A 108 5.17 -4.57 -2.71
CA LEU A 108 5.55 -3.49 -1.80
C LEU A 108 6.75 -2.71 -2.36
N GLU A 109 6.97 -1.50 -1.85
CA GLU A 109 8.20 -0.76 -2.11
C GLU A 109 9.39 -1.38 -1.36
N SER A 110 10.60 -1.19 -1.89
CA SER A 110 11.82 -1.76 -1.32
C SER A 110 12.06 -1.26 0.11
N GLY A 111 12.25 -2.17 1.06
CA GLY A 111 12.48 -1.83 2.47
C GLY A 111 11.21 -1.65 3.30
N THR A 112 10.03 -1.88 2.73
CA THR A 112 8.76 -1.89 3.45
C THR A 112 8.75 -2.93 4.58
N LEU A 113 9.20 -4.16 4.31
CA LEU A 113 9.23 -5.25 5.28
C LEU A 113 10.17 -4.95 6.44
N HIS A 114 11.32 -4.33 6.15
CA HIS A 114 12.21 -3.83 7.19
C HIS A 114 11.52 -2.76 8.04
N THR A 115 10.90 -1.78 7.38
CA THR A 115 10.25 -0.63 8.04
C THR A 115 9.10 -1.05 8.96
N VAL A 116 8.25 -1.98 8.52
CA VAL A 116 7.15 -2.50 9.36
C VAL A 116 7.67 -3.16 10.64
N LYS A 117 8.82 -3.82 10.57
CA LYS A 117 9.42 -4.53 11.70
C LYS A 117 10.24 -3.62 12.63
N HIS A 118 10.93 -2.64 12.07
CA HIS A 118 11.96 -1.86 12.75
C HIS A 118 11.62 -0.37 12.90
N GLY A 119 10.49 0.06 12.34
CA GLY A 119 10.13 1.46 12.25
C GLY A 119 10.92 2.21 11.18
N ALA A 120 10.67 3.50 11.13
CA ALA A 120 11.39 4.49 10.32
C ALA A 120 11.70 5.73 11.18
N PRO A 121 12.60 6.63 10.73
CA PRO A 121 12.78 7.92 11.39
C PRO A 121 11.44 8.63 11.60
N HIS A 122 11.16 9.02 12.83
CA HIS A 122 9.90 9.67 13.27
C HIS A 122 8.64 8.79 13.23
N TYR A 123 8.75 7.51 12.88
CA TYR A 123 7.65 6.54 12.89
C TYR A 123 8.12 5.24 13.53
N PRO A 124 8.14 5.16 14.86
CA PRO A 124 8.76 4.04 15.58
C PRO A 124 7.93 2.75 15.44
N PRO A 125 8.52 1.56 15.72
CA PRO A 125 7.86 0.27 15.58
C PRO A 125 6.48 0.15 16.23
N GLU A 126 6.24 0.84 17.35
CA GLU A 126 4.99 0.79 18.10
C GLU A 126 3.82 1.44 17.36
N MET A 127 4.10 2.20 16.29
CA MET A 127 3.08 2.72 15.38
C MET A 127 2.68 1.71 14.30
N PHE A 128 3.42 0.63 14.13
CA PHE A 128 3.11 -0.44 13.18
C PHE A 128 2.41 -1.60 13.88
N GLU A 129 1.41 -2.16 13.20
CA GLU A 129 0.79 -3.41 13.62
C GLU A 129 1.81 -4.54 13.53
N LYS A 130 1.73 -5.50 14.44
CA LYS A 130 2.60 -6.67 14.43
C LYS A 130 2.18 -7.60 13.31
N ASP A 131 3.11 -7.89 12.40
CA ASP A 131 2.91 -8.79 11.26
C ASP A 131 1.66 -8.46 10.41
N PRO A 132 1.48 -7.21 9.93
CA PRO A 132 0.24 -6.78 9.28
C PRO A 132 0.10 -7.31 7.85
N LEU A 133 1.20 -7.81 7.28
CA LEU A 133 1.29 -8.26 5.90
C LEU A 133 1.40 -9.78 5.85
N PRO A 134 0.75 -10.44 4.88
CA PRO A 134 0.88 -11.88 4.71
C PRO A 134 2.23 -12.23 4.07
N LEU A 135 3.26 -12.43 4.91
CA LEU A 135 4.65 -12.57 4.50
C LEU A 135 4.91 -13.66 3.45
N ASP A 136 4.13 -14.74 3.48
CA ASP A 136 4.21 -15.88 2.54
C ASP A 136 3.87 -15.50 1.09
N ARG A 137 3.21 -14.35 0.89
CA ARG A 137 2.76 -13.85 -0.42
C ARG A 137 3.02 -12.35 -0.58
N SER A 138 3.94 -11.80 0.21
CA SER A 138 4.45 -10.44 0.10
C SER A 138 5.84 -10.42 -0.52
N THR A 139 6.00 -9.60 -1.56
CA THR A 139 7.29 -9.37 -2.23
C THR A 139 7.53 -7.88 -2.38
N GLU A 140 8.78 -7.44 -2.32
CA GLU A 140 9.15 -6.05 -2.60
C GLU A 140 9.60 -5.88 -4.05
N PHE A 141 9.42 -4.70 -4.63
CA PHE A 141 10.21 -4.33 -5.80
C PHE A 141 11.70 -4.32 -5.45
N PRO A 142 12.60 -4.64 -6.40
CA PRO A 142 14.02 -4.45 -6.15
C PRO A 142 14.30 -2.98 -5.82
N PRO A 143 15.34 -2.66 -5.04
CA PRO A 143 15.67 -1.27 -4.77
C PRO A 143 16.02 -0.53 -6.06
N ALA A 144 15.60 0.73 -6.16
CA ALA A 144 15.97 1.59 -7.29
C ALA A 144 17.51 1.70 -7.42
N PRO A 145 18.06 1.79 -8.65
CA PRO A 145 19.50 1.82 -8.89
C PRO A 145 20.28 2.90 -8.13
N ASP A 146 19.67 4.02 -7.77
CA ASP A 146 20.28 5.12 -7.02
C ASP A 146 19.67 5.32 -5.62
N SER A 147 18.85 4.38 -5.15
CA SER A 147 18.29 4.44 -3.79
C SER A 147 19.40 4.44 -2.74
N SER A 148 19.28 5.35 -1.76
CA SER A 148 20.16 5.40 -0.59
C SER A 148 19.79 4.37 0.48
N ALA A 149 18.64 3.70 0.36
CA ALA A 149 18.10 2.76 1.34
C ALA A 149 18.19 1.28 0.88
N LYS A 150 19.17 0.97 0.01
CA LYS A 150 19.38 -0.40 -0.52
C LYS A 150 19.68 -1.43 0.55
N ASP A 151 20.26 -0.99 1.66
CA ASP A 151 20.57 -1.79 2.84
C ASP A 151 19.33 -2.26 3.60
N LEU A 152 18.18 -1.58 3.40
CA LEU A 152 16.90 -1.95 4.00
C LEU A 152 16.11 -2.95 3.16
N ALA A 153 16.51 -3.18 1.90
CA ALA A 153 15.80 -4.07 0.99
C ALA A 153 15.74 -5.51 1.51
N CYS A 154 14.61 -6.19 1.29
CA CYS A 154 14.50 -7.62 1.58
C CYS A 154 15.48 -8.47 0.75
N SER A 155 15.61 -9.75 1.10
CA SER A 155 16.45 -10.68 0.36
C SER A 155 15.99 -10.85 -1.09
N LYS A 156 16.92 -11.23 -1.99
CA LYS A 156 16.63 -11.30 -3.43
C LYS A 156 15.51 -12.28 -3.80
N ASP A 157 15.31 -13.33 -3.01
CA ASP A 157 14.24 -14.31 -3.16
C ASP A 157 12.86 -13.76 -2.77
N GLN A 158 12.81 -12.69 -1.96
CA GLN A 158 11.58 -11.97 -1.61
C GLN A 158 11.37 -10.71 -2.47
N GLN A 159 12.25 -10.47 -3.45
CA GLN A 159 12.08 -9.40 -4.43
C GLN A 159 11.34 -9.92 -5.67
N THR A 160 10.54 -9.05 -6.28
CA THR A 160 9.99 -9.33 -7.61
C THR A 160 11.10 -9.36 -8.67
N SER A 161 10.82 -9.97 -9.82
CA SER A 161 11.75 -10.03 -10.96
C SER A 161 11.71 -8.77 -11.87
N HIS A 162 10.97 -7.74 -11.48
CA HIS A 162 10.86 -6.51 -12.25
C HIS A 162 12.21 -5.79 -12.36
N GLN A 163 12.35 -4.92 -13.36
CA GLN A 163 13.54 -4.10 -13.58
C GLN A 163 13.15 -2.65 -13.72
N TRP A 164 13.88 -1.78 -13.04
CA TRP A 164 13.78 -0.33 -13.21
C TRP A 164 14.33 0.07 -14.58
N LYS A 165 13.55 0.86 -15.32
CA LYS A 165 13.90 1.40 -16.63
C LYS A 165 13.66 2.91 -16.65
N LEU A 166 14.44 3.61 -17.46
CA LEU A 166 14.17 5.00 -17.81
C LEU A 166 13.00 5.04 -18.81
N ILE A 167 11.93 5.75 -18.48
CA ILE A 167 10.81 6.00 -19.40
C ILE A 167 10.58 7.51 -19.50
N SER A 168 10.96 8.08 -20.65
CA SER A 168 10.92 9.53 -20.87
C SER A 168 11.69 10.29 -19.78
N THR A 169 11.02 11.08 -18.95
CA THR A 169 11.60 11.85 -17.84
C THR A 169 11.62 11.10 -16.51
N LEU A 170 10.97 9.94 -16.41
CA LEU A 170 10.93 9.12 -15.20
C LEU A 170 12.15 8.20 -15.17
N LYS A 171 13.09 8.48 -14.25
CA LYS A 171 14.40 7.80 -14.18
C LYS A 171 14.27 6.31 -13.84
N HIS A 172 13.33 5.98 -12.96
CA HIS A 172 13.10 4.63 -12.47
C HIS A 172 11.63 4.32 -12.63
N THR A 173 11.31 3.45 -13.56
CA THR A 173 9.95 3.00 -13.79
C THR A 173 9.94 1.51 -14.05
N ILE A 174 9.01 0.81 -13.41
CA ILE A 174 8.70 -0.59 -13.63
C ILE A 174 7.47 -0.67 -14.53
N ASP A 175 7.60 -1.42 -15.61
CA ASP A 175 6.46 -1.91 -16.37
C ASP A 175 5.95 -3.17 -15.69
N PHE A 176 4.82 -3.08 -14.99
CA PHE A 176 4.34 -4.12 -14.09
C PHE A 176 3.88 -5.38 -14.83
N PHE A 177 3.20 -5.22 -15.97
CA PHE A 177 2.78 -6.35 -16.82
C PHE A 177 3.79 -6.65 -17.93
N GLY A 178 4.74 -5.74 -18.19
CA GLY A 178 5.76 -5.91 -19.23
C GLY A 178 5.26 -5.63 -20.64
N ASP A 179 4.04 -5.09 -20.77
CA ASP A 179 3.37 -4.79 -22.04
C ASP A 179 3.13 -3.28 -22.26
N GLY A 180 3.63 -2.44 -21.35
CA GLY A 180 3.55 -1.00 -21.41
C GLY A 180 2.20 -0.40 -20.98
N SER A 181 1.34 -1.18 -20.34
CA SER A 181 -0.01 -0.72 -19.93
C SER A 181 -0.07 -0.14 -18.51
N VAL A 182 0.79 -0.60 -17.60
CA VAL A 182 0.82 -0.16 -16.19
C VAL A 182 2.25 0.09 -15.75
N TYR A 183 2.54 1.34 -15.43
CA TYR A 183 3.84 1.79 -14.95
C TYR A 183 3.78 2.15 -13.47
N ILE A 184 4.76 1.66 -12.71
CA ILE A 184 5.04 2.06 -11.32
C ILE A 184 6.34 2.87 -11.34
N ALA A 185 6.33 4.09 -10.82
CA ALA A 185 7.45 5.03 -10.89
C ALA A 185 7.70 5.71 -9.54
#